data_AF-A0A8J6Q3J1-F1
#
_entry.id   AF-A0A8J6Q3J1-F1
#
_cell.length_a   1.000
_cell.length_b   1.000
_cell.length_c   1.000
_cell.angle_alpha   90.00
_cell.angle_beta   90.00
_cell.angle_gamma   90.00
#
_symmetry.space_group_name_H-M   'P 1'
#
loop_
_entity.id
_entity.type
_entity.pdbx_description
1 polymer ?
#
loop_
_entity_poly.entity_id
_entity_poly.type
_entity_poly.pdbx_seq_one_letter_code
_entity_poly.pdbx_strand_id
1 'polypeptide(L)'
;MTIDSKLLKLKDISPLQKLILGLIMNTHPVVLQLAGGYTNTCGEIAKELGSTRNRVRAEVDNLIERGYITCQVSLAYRVTNITQKLLDAMDK
;
A
#
# COMPACT_ATOMS: atom_id res chain seq x y z
N MET A 1 8.25 7.39 10.22
CA MET A 1 7.91 6.30 9.28
C MET A 1 9.14 5.43 9.12
N THR A 2 9.04 4.14 9.44
CA THR A 2 10.15 3.19 9.28
C THR A 2 9.83 2.33 8.08
N ILE A 3 10.62 2.42 7.01
CA ILE A 3 10.41 1.62 5.80
C ILE A 3 11.19 0.32 5.95
N ASP A 4 10.51 -0.81 5.76
CA ASP A 4 11.18 -2.11 5.77
C ASP A 4 12.20 -2.18 4.62
N SER A 5 13.45 -2.50 4.96
CA SER A 5 14.54 -2.65 3.99
C SER A 5 14.25 -3.71 2.92
N LYS A 6 13.37 -4.69 3.21
CA LYS A 6 12.91 -5.69 2.23
C LYS A 6 12.09 -5.06 1.09
N LEU A 7 11.31 -4.01 1.35
CA LEU A 7 10.59 -3.26 0.30
C LEU A 7 11.55 -2.55 -0.67
N LEU A 8 12.73 -2.15 -0.18
CA LEU A 8 13.72 -1.45 -1.00
C LEU A 8 14.37 -2.39 -2.03
N LYS A 9 14.46 -3.69 -1.73
CA LYS A 9 15.04 -4.72 -2.61
C LYS A 9 14.18 -5.04 -3.84
N LEU A 10 12.87 -4.76 -3.78
CA LEU A 10 11.97 -4.99 -4.91
C LEU A 10 12.32 -4.03 -6.06
N LYS A 11 12.87 -4.56 -7.16
CA LYS A 11 13.32 -3.75 -8.32
C LYS A 11 12.18 -3.30 -9.22
N ASP A 12 11.05 -4.03 -9.20
CA ASP A 12 9.96 -3.83 -10.17
C ASP A 12 8.94 -2.76 -9.76
N ILE A 13 9.08 -2.14 -8.60
CA ILE A 13 8.13 -1.15 -8.06
C ILE A 13 8.74 0.25 -7.98
N SER A 14 7.92 1.25 -8.27
CA SER A 14 8.32 2.65 -8.27
C SER A 14 8.67 3.14 -6.86
N PRO A 15 9.53 4.15 -6.70
CA PRO A 15 9.82 4.73 -5.38
C PRO A 15 8.56 5.19 -4.66
N LEU A 16 7.57 5.71 -5.39
CA LEU A 16 6.30 6.14 -4.80
C LEU A 16 5.45 4.96 -4.33
N GLN A 17 5.44 3.85 -5.08
CA GLN A 17 4.80 2.61 -4.66
C GLN A 17 5.43 2.04 -3.39
N LYS A 18 6.76 2.09 -3.26
CA LYS A 18 7.48 1.65 -2.04
C LYS A 18 7.09 2.49 -0.83
N LEU A 19 6.94 3.80 -1.01
CA LEU A 19 6.49 4.70 0.06
C LEU A 19 5.05 4.40 0.47
N ILE A 20 4.15 4.19 -0.49
CA ILE A 20 2.75 3.81 -0.22
C ILE A 20 2.70 2.49 0.54
N LEU A 21 3.44 1.47 0.10
CA LEU A 21 3.51 0.18 0.78
C LEU A 21 4.09 0.31 2.19
N GLY A 22 5.14 1.11 2.36
CA GLY A 22 5.72 1.40 3.66
C GLY A 22 4.74 2.08 4.61
N LEU A 23 3.89 2.99 4.12
CA LEU A 23 2.83 3.61 4.93
C LEU A 23 1.82 2.55 5.38
N ILE A 24 1.30 1.75 4.44
CA ILE A 24 0.31 0.71 4.72
C ILE A 24 0.87 -0.31 5.73
N MET A 25 2.10 -0.78 5.53
CA MET A 25 2.78 -1.74 6.42
C MET A 25 3.02 -1.19 7.82
N ASN A 26 3.40 0.09 7.92
CA ASN A 26 3.71 0.72 9.21
C ASN A 26 2.44 1.00 10.04
N THR A 27 1.29 1.20 9.38
CA THR A 27 0.02 1.41 10.09
C THR A 27 -0.62 0.09 10.53
N HIS A 28 -0.55 -0.97 9.72
CA HIS A 28 -1.07 -2.28 10.09
C HIS A 28 -0.20 -3.43 9.55
N PRO A 29 0.46 -4.19 10.43
CA PRO A 29 1.18 -5.42 10.05
C PRO A 29 0.24 -6.61 9.78
N VAL A 30 -1.08 -6.42 9.85
CA VAL A 30 -2.04 -7.54 9.80
C VAL A 30 -2.30 -7.96 8.36
N VAL A 31 -1.58 -9.01 7.98
CA VAL A 31 -1.85 -9.84 6.82
C VAL A 31 -3.24 -10.46 6.97
N LEU A 32 -4.16 -10.12 6.07
CA LEU A 32 -5.44 -10.82 5.87
C LEU A 32 -6.31 -11.00 7.13
N GLN A 33 -6.87 -9.91 7.67
CA GLN A 33 -8.08 -10.05 8.47
C GLN A 33 -9.12 -9.02 8.06
N LEU A 34 -10.34 -9.51 7.82
CA LEU A 34 -11.57 -8.86 7.35
C LEU A 34 -12.00 -7.62 8.18
N ALA A 35 -11.19 -7.14 9.12
CA ALA A 35 -11.50 -6.05 10.04
C ALA A 35 -10.30 -5.14 10.42
N GLY A 36 -9.17 -5.16 9.69
CA GLY A 36 -7.95 -4.46 10.14
C GLY A 36 -7.03 -3.93 9.03
N GLY A 37 -7.60 -3.29 8.00
CA GLY A 37 -6.82 -2.71 6.90
C GLY A 37 -6.54 -1.22 7.03
N TYR A 38 -5.62 -0.72 6.21
CA TYR A 38 -5.29 0.70 6.12
C TYR A 38 -6.48 1.48 5.58
N THR A 39 -7.05 2.35 6.43
CA THR A 39 -8.31 3.05 6.15
C THR A 39 -8.17 4.38 5.43
N ASN A 40 -6.94 4.90 5.34
CA ASN A 40 -6.75 6.23 4.77
C ASN A 40 -7.04 6.21 3.26
N THR A 41 -7.70 7.28 2.83
CA THR A 41 -8.04 7.55 1.44
C THR A 41 -6.80 7.91 0.62
N CYS A 42 -6.88 7.81 -0.72
CA CYS A 42 -5.83 8.31 -1.61
C CYS A 42 -5.48 9.78 -1.35
N GLY A 43 -6.44 10.59 -0.88
CA GLY A 43 -6.23 12.00 -0.59
C GLY A 43 -5.39 12.22 0.66
N GLU A 44 -5.61 11.42 1.70
CA GLU A 44 -4.82 11.46 2.93
C GLU A 44 -3.40 10.94 2.69
N ILE A 45 -3.26 9.80 2.00
CA ILE A 45 -1.95 9.29 1.56
C ILE A 45 -1.20 10.36 0.75
N ALA A 46 -1.89 11.04 -0.16
CA ALA A 46 -1.28 12.10 -0.97
C ALA A 46 -0.79 13.28 -0.14
N LYS A 47 -1.55 13.69 0.90
CA LYS A 47 -1.12 14.73 1.84
C LYS A 47 0.12 14.30 2.62
N GLU A 48 0.15 13.05 3.09
CA GLU A 48 1.25 12.51 3.88
C GLU A 48 2.54 12.35 3.05
N LEU A 49 2.41 11.96 1.79
CA LEU A 49 3.52 11.79 0.85
C LEU A 49 3.92 13.07 0.11
N GLY A 50 3.23 14.20 0.33
CA GLY A 50 3.47 15.43 -0.42
C GLY A 50 3.26 15.27 -1.93
N SER A 51 2.29 14.45 -2.33
CA SER A 51 2.00 14.12 -3.73
C SER A 51 0.58 14.54 -4.13
N THR A 52 0.20 14.29 -5.39
CA THR A 52 -1.17 14.54 -5.86
C THR A 52 -2.03 13.29 -5.72
N ARG A 53 -3.31 13.48 -5.37
CA ARG A 53 -4.29 12.39 -5.23
C ARG A 53 -4.32 11.49 -6.47
N ASN A 54 -4.27 12.08 -7.67
CA ASN A 54 -4.33 11.34 -8.94
C ASN A 54 -3.11 10.44 -9.13
N ARG A 55 -1.91 10.92 -8.77
CA ARG A 55 -0.68 10.15 -8.85
C ARG A 55 -0.68 8.98 -7.87
N VAL A 56 -1.07 9.24 -6.62
CA VAL A 56 -1.22 8.19 -5.61
C VAL A 56 -2.27 7.16 -6.03
N ARG A 57 -3.40 7.59 -6.61
CA ARG A 57 -4.43 6.69 -7.10
C ARG A 57 -3.90 5.78 -8.21
N ALA A 58 -3.24 6.32 -9.23
CA ALA A 58 -2.67 5.51 -10.30
C ALA A 58 -1.66 4.47 -9.78
N GLU A 59 -0.87 4.83 -8.78
CA GLU A 59 0.13 3.94 -8.20
C GLU A 59 -0.50 2.86 -7.30
N VAL A 60 -1.56 3.20 -6.57
CA VAL A 60 -2.40 2.23 -5.85
C VAL A 60 -3.04 1.24 -6.82
N ASP A 61 -3.63 1.73 -7.91
CA ASP A 61 -4.28 0.90 -8.92
C ASP A 61 -3.26 -0.08 -9.55
N ASN A 62 -2.05 0.40 -9.87
CA ASN A 62 -0.94 -0.46 -10.32
C ASN A 62 -0.55 -1.53 -9.29
N LEU A 63 -0.55 -1.21 -8.00
CA LEU A 63 -0.24 -2.18 -6.93
C LEU A 63 -1.35 -3.24 -6.78
N ILE A 64 -2.60 -2.88 -7.04
CA ILE A 64 -3.74 -3.80 -7.06
C ILE A 64 -3.63 -4.74 -8.28
N GLU A 65 -3.36 -4.19 -9.47
CA GLU A 65 -3.19 -4.99 -10.69
C GLU A 65 -2.05 -6.01 -10.57
N ARG A 66 -0.96 -5.62 -9.91
CA ARG A 66 0.17 -6.51 -9.62
C ARG A 66 -0.15 -7.56 -8.55
N GLY A 67 -1.27 -7.39 -7.84
CA GLY A 67 -1.72 -8.27 -6.78
C GLY A 67 -0.88 -8.16 -5.52
N TYR A 68 -0.26 -7.00 -5.25
CA TYR A 68 0.50 -6.74 -4.03
C TYR A 68 -0.40 -6.23 -2.89
N ILE A 69 -1.45 -5.49 -3.23
CA ILE A 69 -2.46 -5.00 -2.28
C ILE A 69 -3.86 -5.34 -2.78
N THR A 70 -4.80 -5.41 -1.85
CA THR A 70 -6.24 -5.46 -2.14
C THR A 70 -6.90 -4.24 -1.54
N CYS A 71 -7.79 -3.61 -2.30
CA CYS A 71 -8.58 -2.48 -1.81
C CYS A 71 -10.05 -2.82 -1.88
N GLN A 72 -10.74 -2.64 -0.76
CA GLN A 72 -12.19 -2.60 -0.72
C GLN A 72 -12.60 -1.13 -0.58
N VAL A 73 -13.40 -0.65 -1.54
CA VAL A 73 -13.88 0.73 -1.56
C VAL A 73 -15.40 0.69 -1.37
N SER A 74 -15.89 1.42 -0.38
CA SER A 74 -17.31 1.71 -0.16
C SER A 74 -17.53 3.22 -0.15
N LEU A 75 -18.79 3.67 -0.09
CA LEU A 75 -19.19 5.08 -0.17
C LEU A 75 -18.46 6.00 0.82
N ALA A 76 -18.12 5.50 2.00
CA ALA A 76 -17.54 6.29 3.10
C ALA A 76 -16.19 5.79 3.63
N TYR A 77 -15.71 4.64 3.15
CA TYR A 77 -14.46 4.07 3.65
C TYR A 77 -13.74 3.28 2.57
N ARG A 78 -12.41 3.31 2.65
CA ARG A 78 -11.52 2.43 1.88
C ARG A 78 -10.79 1.55 2.89
N VAL A 79 -10.68 0.26 2.63
CA VAL A 79 -9.83 -0.65 3.41
C VAL A 79 -8.79 -1.21 2.46
N THR A 80 -7.51 -0.93 2.74
CA THR A 80 -6.40 -1.45 1.96
C THR A 80 -5.65 -2.51 2.77
N ASN A 81 -5.59 -3.72 2.24
CA ASN A 81 -4.90 -4.85 2.85
C ASN A 81 -3.70 -5.28 1.99
N ILE A 82 -2.67 -5.78 2.65
CA ILE A 82 -1.51 -6.37 2.00
C ILE A 82 -1.82 -7.83 1.66
N THR A 83 -1.34 -8.28 0.49
CA THR A 83 -1.46 -9.68 0.06
C THR A 83 -0.26 -10.50 0.47
N GLN A 84 -0.44 -11.82 0.59
CA GLN A 84 0.64 -12.78 0.82
C GLN A 84 1.75 -12.67 -0.24
N LYS A 85 1.37 -12.36 -1.49
CA LYS A 85 2.30 -12.19 -2.62
C LYS A 85 3.35 -11.11 -2.37
N LEU A 86 3.00 -10.02 -1.67
CA LEU A 86 3.97 -9.00 -1.28
C LEU A 86 4.98 -9.57 -0.27
N LEU A 87 4.51 -10.31 0.74
CA LEU A 87 5.39 -10.92 1.74
C LEU A 87 6.34 -11.95 1.12
N ASP A 88 5.82 -12.83 0.27
CA ASP A 88 6.64 -13.82 -0.43
C ASP A 88 7.70 -13.15 -1.33
N ALA A 89 7.40 -11.98 -1.89
CA ALA A 89 8.35 -11.20 -2.67
C ALA A 89 9.38 -10.46 -1.81
N MET A 90 9.08 -10.21 -0.53
CA MET A 90 9.98 -9.56 0.44
C MET A 90 10.92 -10.55 1.13
N ASP A 91 10.54 -11.81 1.25
CA ASP A 91 11.37 -12.88 1.85
C ASP A 91 12.32 -13.59 0.85
N LYS A 92 12.20 -13.30 -0.45
CA LYS A 92 13.18 -13.70 -1.49
C LYS A 92 14.34 -12.71 -1.60
#